data_AF-A0A9D8BQM5-F1
#
_entry.id   AF-A0A9D8BQM5-F1
#
_cell.length_a   1.000
_cell.length_b   1.000
_cell.length_c   1.000
_cell.angle_alpha   90.00
_cell.angle_beta   90.00
_cell.angle_gamma   90.00
#
_symmetry.space_group_name_H-M   'P 1'
#
loop_
_entity.id
_entity.type
_entity.pdbx_description
1 polymer ?
#
loop_
_entity_poly.entity_id
_entity_poly.type
_entity_poly.pdbx_seq_one_letter_code
_entity_poly.pdbx_strand_id
1 'polypeptide(L)'
;TLGVAVEAYTVDWDRPPLDYAEWEARFRVPQWQRQYCYRQLTTPVAYITSWLSDPFARFPKIDTDGRSSREEMAYYVYQNYVPDRAAGSPTLAIQRAFARGYIWGFYSVGPIPMSITPWFSEMLGRTVPVADSLGCIYDPTNGTVSRGRIHRTNKGILTASELAL
;
A
#
# COMPACT_ATOMS: atom_id res chain seq x y z
N THR A 1 1.51 -8.65 -11.34
CA THR A 1 2.31 -7.70 -12.13
C THR A 1 3.04 -6.68 -11.26
N LEU A 2 2.36 -5.80 -10.51
CA LEU A 2 3.06 -4.76 -9.72
C LEU A 2 4.08 -5.30 -8.71
N GLY A 3 3.74 -6.37 -7.98
CA GLY A 3 4.66 -7.00 -7.02
C GLY A 3 5.93 -7.53 -7.68
N VAL A 4 5.79 -8.23 -8.80
CA VAL A 4 6.93 -8.73 -9.59
C VAL A 4 7.80 -7.57 -10.09
N ALA A 5 7.18 -6.45 -10.48
CA ALA A 5 7.94 -5.27 -10.90
C ALA A 5 8.75 -4.65 -9.77
N VAL A 6 8.20 -4.58 -8.56
CA VAL A 6 8.92 -4.11 -7.37
C VAL A 6 10.03 -5.09 -6.98
N GLU A 7 9.77 -6.39 -7.05
CA GLU A 7 10.77 -7.44 -6.79
C GLU A 7 11.95 -7.34 -7.78
N ALA A 8 11.67 -7.23 -9.08
CA ALA A 8 12.68 -7.07 -10.12
C ALA A 8 13.46 -5.75 -9.98
N TYR A 9 12.77 -4.63 -9.69
CA TYR A 9 13.44 -3.36 -9.38
C TYR A 9 14.40 -3.51 -8.19
N THR A 10 13.99 -4.23 -7.15
CA THR A 10 14.81 -4.44 -5.96
C THR A 10 16.07 -5.24 -6.28
N VAL A 11 16.00 -6.23 -7.18
CA VAL A 11 17.17 -7.00 -7.62
C VAL A 11 18.19 -6.11 -8.34
N ASP A 12 17.73 -5.23 -9.23
CA ASP A 12 18.63 -4.41 -10.04
C ASP A 12 19.21 -3.21 -9.27
N TRP A 13 18.50 -2.70 -8.27
CA TRP A 13 18.85 -1.46 -7.56
C TRP A 13 19.22 -1.66 -6.08
N ASP A 14 19.22 -2.90 -5.59
CA ASP A 14 19.47 -3.26 -4.18
C ASP A 14 18.54 -2.54 -3.17
N ARG A 15 17.38 -2.08 -3.65
CA ARG A 15 16.39 -1.36 -2.84
C ARG A 15 15.03 -1.35 -3.54
N PRO A 16 13.90 -1.44 -2.82
CA PRO A 16 12.60 -1.17 -3.41
C PRO A 16 12.47 0.32 -3.83
N PRO A 17 11.57 0.64 -4.79
CA PRO A 17 11.35 2.02 -5.22
C PRO A 17 11.01 2.95 -4.05
N LEU A 18 11.34 4.23 -4.18
CA LEU A 18 10.91 5.26 -3.23
C LEU A 18 9.38 5.32 -3.19
N ASP A 19 8.80 5.37 -1.98
CA ASP A 19 7.36 5.58 -1.79
C ASP A 19 6.99 7.07 -1.85
N TYR A 20 5.69 7.37 -1.73
CA TYR A 20 5.23 8.76 -1.82
C TYR A 20 5.82 9.67 -0.73
N ALA A 21 6.10 9.13 0.47
CA ALA A 21 6.61 9.91 1.58
C ALA A 21 8.09 10.25 1.36
N GLU A 22 8.87 9.30 0.83
CA GLU A 22 10.24 9.58 0.40
C GLU A 22 10.29 10.56 -0.78
N TRP A 23 9.36 10.45 -1.73
CA TRP A 23 9.25 11.39 -2.84
C TRP A 23 8.92 12.82 -2.37
N GLU A 24 7.98 12.96 -1.43
CA GLU A 24 7.64 14.24 -0.82
C GLU A 24 8.84 14.84 -0.08
N ALA A 25 9.54 14.04 0.73
CA ALA A 25 10.68 14.49 1.51
C ALA A 25 11.86 14.93 0.62
N ARG A 26 12.18 14.17 -0.44
CA ARG A 26 13.35 14.41 -1.30
C ARG A 26 13.09 15.42 -2.43
N PHE A 27 11.91 15.39 -3.02
CA PHE A 27 11.60 16.12 -4.25
C PHE A 27 10.43 17.10 -4.12
N ARG A 28 9.82 17.21 -2.93
CA ARG A 28 8.65 18.08 -2.69
C ARG A 28 7.46 17.76 -3.59
N VAL A 29 7.37 16.51 -4.07
CA VAL A 29 6.19 16.03 -4.79
C VAL A 29 5.05 15.89 -3.78
N PRO A 30 3.91 16.58 -3.97
CA PRO A 30 2.81 16.50 -3.03
C PRO A 30 2.27 15.07 -2.90
N GLN A 31 1.82 14.68 -1.70
CA GLN A 31 1.27 13.34 -1.44
C GLN A 31 0.17 12.92 -2.42
N TRP A 32 -0.65 13.87 -2.89
CA TRP A 32 -1.73 13.57 -3.83
C TRP A 32 -1.24 13.22 -5.24
N GLN A 33 0.05 13.41 -5.52
CA GLN A 33 0.73 12.99 -6.75
C GLN A 33 1.48 11.67 -6.55
N ARG A 34 1.05 10.81 -5.60
CA ARG A 34 1.75 9.55 -5.29
C ARG A 34 2.06 8.66 -6.49
N GLN A 35 1.29 8.72 -7.58
CA GLN A 35 1.56 7.96 -8.79
C GLN A 35 2.94 8.24 -9.40
N TYR A 36 3.56 9.37 -9.10
CA TYR A 36 4.94 9.66 -9.51
C TYR A 36 5.94 8.61 -8.98
N CYS A 37 5.66 7.93 -7.86
CA CYS A 37 6.53 6.87 -7.37
C CYS A 37 6.70 5.73 -8.38
N TYR A 38 5.70 5.49 -9.23
CA TYR A 38 5.71 4.46 -10.26
C TYR A 38 6.60 4.77 -11.46
N ARG A 39 7.08 6.02 -11.61
CA ARG A 39 8.04 6.37 -12.68
C ARG A 39 9.33 5.55 -12.62
N GLN A 40 9.77 5.22 -11.40
CA GLN A 40 10.94 4.36 -11.17
C GLN A 40 10.77 2.97 -11.78
N LEU A 41 9.53 2.49 -11.95
CA LEU A 41 9.23 1.19 -12.52
C LEU A 41 9.10 1.20 -14.06
N THR A 42 9.17 2.38 -14.69
CA THR A 42 8.91 2.56 -16.13
C THR A 42 10.13 2.97 -16.96
N THR A 43 11.30 3.22 -16.35
CA THR A 43 12.49 3.75 -17.06
C THR A 43 13.82 3.35 -16.40
N PRO A 44 14.91 3.07 -17.15
CA PRO A 44 15.00 2.62 -18.54
C PRO A 44 14.84 1.10 -18.70
N VAL A 45 15.01 0.32 -17.62
CA VAL A 45 14.60 -1.09 -17.54
C VAL A 45 13.14 -1.07 -17.09
N ALA A 46 12.21 -1.01 -18.05
CA ALA A 46 10.79 -0.90 -17.74
C ALA A 46 10.27 -2.24 -17.15
N TYR A 47 10.13 -2.31 -15.83
CA TYR A 47 9.53 -3.45 -15.13
C TYR A 47 8.02 -3.55 -15.36
N ILE A 48 7.38 -2.43 -15.70
CA ILE A 48 6.01 -2.33 -16.21
C ILE A 48 5.96 -1.28 -17.33
N THR A 49 5.02 -1.45 -18.26
CA THR A 49 4.85 -0.55 -19.41
C THR A 49 3.83 0.57 -19.18
N SER A 50 3.02 0.48 -18.11
CA SER A 50 2.01 1.48 -17.75
C SER A 50 1.79 1.53 -16.25
N TRP A 51 1.29 2.67 -15.76
CA TRP A 51 0.86 2.80 -14.38
C TRP A 51 -0.43 2.01 -14.17
N LEU A 52 -0.51 1.29 -13.07
CA LEU A 52 -1.68 0.45 -12.76
C LEU A 52 -2.71 1.28 -11.99
N SER A 53 -3.81 1.58 -12.65
CA SER A 53 -4.98 2.18 -12.01
C SER A 53 -5.65 1.18 -11.05
N ASP A 54 -6.19 1.69 -9.95
CA ASP A 54 -6.97 0.89 -9.02
C ASP A 54 -8.41 0.77 -9.57
N PRO A 55 -8.88 -0.46 -9.92
CA PRO A 55 -10.20 -0.66 -10.50
C PRO A 55 -11.35 -0.30 -9.54
N PHE A 56 -11.07 -0.19 -8.23
CA PHE A 56 -12.04 0.19 -7.21
C PHE A 56 -12.00 1.67 -6.85
N ALA A 57 -11.06 2.42 -7.41
CA ALA A 57 -10.94 3.86 -7.20
C ALA A 57 -11.72 4.71 -8.20
N ARG A 58 -12.27 4.09 -9.25
CA ARG A 58 -13.11 4.77 -10.26
C ARG A 58 -14.47 5.24 -9.74
N PHE A 59 -14.85 4.83 -8.54
CA PHE A 59 -16.12 5.21 -7.94
C PHE A 59 -15.89 6.36 -6.97
N PRO A 60 -16.60 7.50 -7.09
CA PRO A 60 -16.53 8.56 -6.11
C PRO A 60 -16.95 7.99 -4.75
N LYS A 61 -15.98 7.87 -3.85
CA LYS A 61 -16.20 7.43 -2.47
C LYS A 61 -16.20 8.66 -1.61
N ILE A 62 -17.35 8.96 -1.02
CA ILE A 62 -17.47 10.03 -0.03
C ILE A 62 -16.89 9.47 1.28
N ASP A 63 -15.91 10.15 1.86
CA ASP A 63 -15.41 9.82 3.19
C ASP A 63 -16.46 10.19 4.26
N THR A 64 -16.21 9.82 5.51
CA THR A 64 -17.10 10.13 6.64
C THR A 64 -17.28 11.63 6.88
N ASP A 65 -16.39 12.47 6.35
CA ASP A 65 -16.43 13.93 6.46
C ASP A 65 -17.04 14.60 5.23
N GLY A 66 -17.63 13.84 4.30
CA GLY A 66 -18.26 14.37 3.10
C GLY A 66 -17.29 14.70 1.96
N ARG A 67 -16.00 14.35 2.07
CA ARG A 67 -14.99 14.64 1.03
C ARG A 67 -15.02 13.55 -0.03
N SER A 68 -14.92 13.96 -1.29
CA SER A 68 -14.86 13.03 -2.42
C SER A 68 -13.60 12.17 -2.36
N SER A 69 -13.64 11.05 -3.10
CA SER A 69 -12.49 10.16 -3.23
C SER A 69 -11.31 10.97 -3.71
N ARG A 70 -10.23 10.96 -2.93
CA ARG A 70 -9.04 11.70 -3.28
C ARG A 70 -8.51 11.18 -4.63
N GLU A 71 -8.31 12.06 -5.61
CA GLU A 71 -7.81 11.71 -6.96
C GLU A 71 -6.56 10.84 -6.91
N GLU A 72 -5.73 11.05 -5.88
CA GLU A 72 -4.57 10.24 -5.57
C GLU A 72 -4.87 8.73 -5.49
N MET A 73 -6.08 8.31 -5.11
CA MET A 73 -6.44 6.89 -4.98
C MET A 73 -6.75 6.24 -6.33
N ALA A 74 -6.74 6.99 -7.45
CA ALA A 74 -6.93 6.43 -8.80
C ALA A 74 -5.93 5.32 -9.17
N TYR A 75 -4.84 5.20 -8.40
CA TYR A 75 -3.81 4.18 -8.53
C TYR A 75 -3.69 3.37 -7.24
N TYR A 76 -3.05 2.21 -7.32
CA TYR A 76 -2.65 1.47 -6.13
C TYR A 76 -1.84 2.40 -5.19
N VAL A 77 -1.93 2.16 -3.89
CA VAL A 77 -1.10 2.87 -2.92
C VAL A 77 0.10 2.01 -2.63
N TYR A 78 1.30 2.52 -2.91
CA TYR A 78 2.56 1.86 -2.62
C TYR A 78 3.25 2.50 -1.41
N GLN A 79 3.80 1.66 -0.53
CA GLN A 79 4.58 2.05 0.64
C GLN A 79 5.79 1.13 0.77
N ASN A 80 6.92 1.70 1.17
CA ASN A 80 8.09 0.91 1.57
C ASN A 80 8.37 1.10 3.07
N TYR A 81 9.13 0.17 3.62
CA TYR A 81 9.42 0.04 5.05
C TYR A 81 10.92 -0.15 5.27
N VAL A 82 11.76 0.27 4.31
CA VAL A 82 13.23 0.13 4.39
C VAL A 82 13.80 0.79 5.66
N PRO A 83 14.98 0.36 6.15
CA PRO A 83 15.51 0.80 7.44
C PRO A 83 15.51 2.31 7.65
N ASP A 84 16.00 3.08 6.67
CA ASP A 84 16.03 4.55 6.75
C ASP A 84 14.62 5.15 6.83
N ARG A 85 13.69 4.57 6.07
CA ARG A 85 12.29 4.98 6.05
C ARG A 85 11.60 4.67 7.38
N ALA A 86 11.93 3.54 8.00
CA ALA A 86 11.42 3.14 9.30
C ALA A 86 11.99 4.02 10.42
N ALA A 87 13.31 4.23 10.44
CA ALA A 87 14.00 5.05 11.43
C ALA A 87 13.57 6.52 11.39
N GLY A 88 13.37 7.08 10.19
CA GLY A 88 12.90 8.45 10.00
C GLY A 88 11.38 8.62 10.11
N SER A 89 10.61 7.54 10.31
CA SER A 89 9.15 7.63 10.34
C SER A 89 8.66 8.18 11.68
N PRO A 90 7.78 9.20 11.69
CA PRO A 90 7.09 9.62 12.92
C PRO A 90 6.04 8.59 13.39
N THR A 91 5.70 7.60 12.56
CA THR A 91 4.69 6.59 12.89
C THR A 91 5.33 5.28 13.36
N LEU A 92 4.97 4.84 14.57
CA LEU A 92 5.36 3.53 15.11
C LEU A 92 4.89 2.37 14.23
N ALA A 93 3.82 2.56 13.46
CA ALA A 93 3.28 1.56 12.55
C ALA A 93 4.31 1.11 11.49
N ILE A 94 5.05 2.04 10.90
CA ILE A 94 6.08 1.73 9.88
C ILE A 94 7.26 1.01 10.52
N GLN A 95 7.71 1.47 11.69
CA GLN A 95 8.78 0.82 12.45
C GLN A 95 8.42 -0.63 12.81
N ARG A 96 7.18 -0.85 13.28
CA ARG A 96 6.71 -2.20 13.63
C ARG A 96 6.50 -3.08 12.40
N ALA A 97 6.00 -2.54 11.28
CA ALA A 97 5.89 -3.29 10.03
C ALA A 97 7.28 -3.77 9.56
N PHE A 98 8.29 -2.89 9.62
CA PHE A 98 9.67 -3.27 9.33
C PHE A 98 10.21 -4.32 10.30
N ALA A 99 9.97 -4.15 11.61
CA ALA A 99 10.38 -5.12 12.63
C ALA A 99 9.74 -6.51 12.43
N ARG A 100 8.55 -6.56 11.82
CA ARG A 100 7.89 -7.80 11.40
C ARG A 100 8.41 -8.34 10.06
N GLY A 101 9.41 -7.71 9.43
CA GLY A 101 10.03 -8.15 8.17
C GLY A 101 9.27 -7.75 6.91
N TYR A 102 8.36 -6.77 6.99
CA TYR A 102 7.79 -6.15 5.80
C TYR A 102 8.78 -5.11 5.26
N ILE A 103 9.07 -5.17 3.96
CA ILE A 103 10.01 -4.28 3.27
C ILE A 103 9.27 -3.35 2.31
N TRP A 104 8.21 -3.85 1.69
CA TRP A 104 7.30 -3.06 0.87
C TRP A 104 5.90 -3.66 0.90
N GLY A 105 4.92 -2.84 0.57
CA GLY A 105 3.57 -3.29 0.33
C GLY A 105 2.81 -2.31 -0.55
N PHE A 106 1.75 -2.80 -1.16
CA PHE A 106 0.76 -1.95 -1.80
C PHE A 106 -0.65 -2.47 -1.54
N TYR A 107 -1.61 -1.56 -1.69
CA TYR A 107 -3.01 -1.92 -1.57
C TYR A 107 -3.88 -1.22 -2.61
N SER A 108 -4.95 -1.90 -2.99
CA SER A 108 -6.12 -1.29 -3.61
C SER A 108 -7.12 -0.94 -2.52
N VAL A 109 -7.85 0.16 -2.71
CA VAL A 109 -8.94 0.55 -1.81
C VAL A 109 -10.05 -0.49 -1.74
N GLY A 110 -10.12 -1.43 -2.70
CA GLY A 110 -11.14 -2.49 -2.74
C GLY A 110 -12.57 -1.95 -2.79
N PRO A 111 -13.61 -2.78 -2.65
CA PRO A 111 -15.00 -2.33 -2.72
C PRO A 111 -15.50 -1.60 -1.45
N ILE A 112 -14.62 -1.06 -0.60
CA ILE A 112 -15.00 -0.35 0.65
C ILE A 112 -14.89 1.17 0.57
N PRO A 113 -15.59 1.93 1.44
CA PRO A 113 -15.34 3.36 1.65
C PRO A 113 -13.88 3.66 1.99
N MET A 114 -13.40 4.84 1.58
CA MET A 114 -11.98 5.19 1.63
C MET A 114 -11.42 5.34 3.06
N SER A 115 -12.22 5.86 3.98
CA SER A 115 -11.82 6.28 5.32
C SER A 115 -11.98 5.21 6.41
N ILE A 116 -11.72 3.94 6.06
CA ILE A 116 -11.77 2.85 7.04
C ILE A 116 -10.38 2.66 7.66
N THR A 117 -10.33 2.73 8.98
CA THR A 117 -9.17 2.36 9.80
C THR A 117 -9.24 0.88 10.17
N PRO A 118 -8.11 0.22 10.45
CA PRO A 118 -6.74 0.77 10.46
C PRO A 118 -6.15 1.06 9.07
N TRP A 119 -5.13 1.93 9.02
CA TRP A 119 -4.34 2.18 7.81
C TRP A 119 -3.38 1.01 7.53
N PHE A 120 -2.91 0.90 6.29
CA PHE A 120 -2.12 -0.26 5.86
C PHE A 120 -0.88 -0.53 6.71
N SER A 121 -0.05 0.49 6.98
CA SER A 121 1.11 0.31 7.86
C SER A 121 0.73 -0.08 9.29
N GLU A 122 -0.43 0.39 9.79
CA GLU A 122 -0.92 0.02 11.12
C GLU A 122 -1.37 -1.43 11.16
N MET A 123 -1.97 -1.94 10.08
CA MET A 123 -2.31 -3.36 9.95
C MET A 123 -1.04 -4.21 9.99
N LEU A 124 -0.04 -3.85 9.19
CA LEU A 124 1.22 -4.60 9.13
C LEU A 124 2.02 -4.50 10.43
N GLY A 125 1.94 -3.40 11.17
CA GLY A 125 2.69 -3.18 12.40
C GLY A 125 2.04 -3.71 13.68
N ARG A 126 0.86 -4.34 13.62
CA ARG A 126 0.16 -4.87 14.80
C ARG A 126 0.59 -6.30 15.12
N THR A 127 0.56 -6.64 16.41
CA THR A 127 0.80 -7.99 16.96
C THR A 127 -0.47 -8.63 17.51
N VAL A 128 -1.61 -7.93 17.47
CA VAL A 128 -2.91 -8.43 17.95
C VAL A 128 -3.95 -8.16 16.87
N PRO A 129 -4.76 -9.17 16.46
CA PRO A 129 -5.91 -8.95 15.59
C PRO A 129 -6.88 -7.96 16.23
N VAL A 130 -7.20 -6.86 15.56
CA VAL A 130 -8.43 -6.13 15.88
C VAL A 130 -9.53 -6.79 15.07
N ALA A 131 -10.70 -7.02 15.69
CA ALA A 131 -11.89 -7.42 14.95
C ALA A 131 -12.11 -6.54 13.71
N ASP A 132 -11.82 -5.24 13.83
CA ASP A 132 -11.93 -4.25 12.75
C ASP A 132 -10.85 -4.37 11.66
N SER A 133 -9.66 -4.91 11.99
CA SER A 133 -8.58 -5.12 11.00
C SER A 133 -8.93 -6.21 10.00
N LEU A 134 -9.65 -7.24 10.45
CA LEU A 134 -10.16 -8.31 9.59
C LEU A 134 -11.22 -7.78 8.62
N GLY A 135 -12.04 -6.82 9.07
CA GLY A 135 -13.00 -6.12 8.22
C GLY A 135 -12.37 -5.26 7.12
N CYS A 136 -11.07 -4.98 7.20
CA CYS A 136 -10.34 -4.18 6.21
C CYS A 136 -9.62 -5.03 5.15
N ILE A 137 -9.54 -6.35 5.30
CA ILE A 137 -8.84 -7.24 4.35
C ILE A 137 -9.85 -7.87 3.40
N TYR A 138 -9.56 -7.81 2.11
CA TYR A 138 -10.34 -8.51 1.10
C TYR A 138 -10.13 -10.03 1.23
N ASP A 139 -11.21 -10.73 1.56
CA ASP A 139 -11.29 -12.19 1.60
C ASP A 139 -12.20 -12.73 0.46
N PRO A 140 -11.63 -13.32 -0.61
CA PRO A 140 -12.41 -13.89 -1.71
C PRO A 140 -13.12 -15.21 -1.37
N THR A 141 -12.87 -15.82 -0.21
CA THR A 141 -13.32 -17.18 0.10
C THR A 141 -14.72 -17.25 0.74
N ASN A 142 -15.28 -16.10 1.16
CA ASN A 142 -16.52 -16.05 1.94
C ASN A 142 -17.83 -16.16 1.12
N GLY A 143 -17.74 -16.47 -0.19
CA GLY A 143 -18.92 -16.67 -1.06
C GLY A 143 -19.81 -15.44 -1.26
N THR A 144 -19.38 -14.25 -0.83
CA THR A 144 -20.10 -12.98 -0.96
C THR A 144 -19.17 -11.86 -1.46
N VAL A 145 -19.70 -10.66 -1.72
CA VAL A 145 -18.85 -9.50 -2.08
C VAL A 145 -18.03 -9.11 -0.85
N SER A 146 -16.74 -9.45 -0.89
CA SER A 146 -15.83 -9.15 0.19
C SER A 146 -15.59 -7.66 0.33
N ARG A 147 -15.93 -7.09 1.50
CA ARG A 147 -15.83 -5.66 1.80
C ARG A 147 -14.47 -5.32 2.40
N GLY A 148 -13.38 -5.49 1.66
CA GLY A 148 -12.04 -5.14 2.15
C GLY A 148 -11.09 -4.56 1.12
N ARG A 149 -9.95 -4.03 1.57
CA ARG A 149 -8.82 -3.62 0.73
C ARG A 149 -8.06 -4.85 0.26
N ILE A 150 -7.57 -4.80 -0.97
CA ILE A 150 -6.71 -5.86 -1.51
C ILE A 150 -5.28 -5.47 -1.22
N HIS A 151 -4.56 -6.30 -0.48
CA HIS A 151 -3.23 -6.00 0.01
C HIS A 151 -2.21 -7.00 -0.54
N ARG A 152 -1.04 -6.51 -0.94
CA ARG A 152 0.12 -7.35 -1.29
C ARG A 152 1.38 -6.78 -0.69
N THR A 153 2.25 -7.66 -0.21
CA THR A 153 3.53 -7.32 0.43
C THR A 153 4.65 -8.17 -0.17
N ASN A 154 5.89 -7.91 0.28
CA ASN A 154 7.04 -8.78 0.01
C ASN A 154 6.89 -10.22 0.56
N LYS A 155 5.85 -10.50 1.35
CA LYS A 155 5.54 -11.84 1.87
C LYS A 155 4.40 -12.54 1.12
N GLY A 156 3.79 -11.87 0.15
CA GLY A 156 2.64 -12.40 -0.59
C GLY A 156 1.38 -11.57 -0.42
N ILE A 157 0.23 -12.20 -0.65
CA ILE A 157 -1.08 -11.58 -0.48
C ILE A 157 -1.39 -11.50 1.00
N LEU A 158 -1.67 -10.30 1.51
CA LEU A 158 -2.00 -10.15 2.93
C LEU A 158 -3.36 -10.76 3.21
N THR A 159 -3.42 -11.74 4.10
CA THR A 159 -4.66 -12.39 4.54
C THR A 159 -4.90 -12.17 6.03
N ALA A 160 -6.13 -12.45 6.48
CA ALA A 160 -6.52 -12.39 7.88
C ALA A 160 -5.59 -13.21 8.80
N SER A 161 -5.20 -14.41 8.36
CA SER A 161 -4.36 -15.32 9.14
C SER A 161 -2.94 -14.78 9.35
N GLU A 162 -2.40 -14.02 8.40
CA GLU A 162 -1.06 -13.42 8.52
C GLU A 162 -0.98 -12.28 9.53
N LEU A 163 -2.12 -11.66 9.88
CA LEU A 163 -2.18 -10.67 10.96
C LEU A 163 -2.34 -11.27 12.35
N ALA A 164 -2.62 -12.57 12.46
CA ALA A 164 -2.83 -13.27 13.73
C ALA A 164 -1.55 -13.89 14.34
N LEU A 165 -0.41 -13.72 13.68
CA LEU A 165 0.92 -14.22 14.07
C LEU A 165 1.82 -13.07 14.58
#